data_AF-A0A2A5BYI8-F1
#
_entry.id   AF-A0A2A5BYI8-F1
#
_cell.length_a   1.000
_cell.length_b   1.000
_cell.length_c   1.000
_cell.angle_alpha   90.00
_cell.angle_beta   90.00
_cell.angle_gamma   90.00
#
_symmetry.space_group_name_H-M   'P 1'
#
loop_
_entity.id
_entity.type
_entity.pdbx_description
1 polymer ?
#
loop_
_entity_poly.entity_id
_entity_poly.type
_entity_poly.pdbx_seq_one_letter_code
_entity_poly.pdbx_strand_id
1 'polypeptide(L)'
;MKRLKLACVLLSCLLPFSALGKGVYMTPEAFLAESFPSTPPQIESLWLRDEIRDAAKQILNHAYPGMRIRYWRSGEGANQRSAWIMNEVGKTRPITIGIVIVGDHIERVRILEFRESRGAEVRMAFFTRQFVGLSLQTDKHQLSGNIDGITGATLSVKAVKKTARFALFLHQLVINEGLADAEQAVQQP
;
A
#
# COMPACT_ATOMS: atom_id res chain seq x y z
N MET A 1 10.92 2.20 72.52
CA MET A 1 10.98 3.12 71.35
C MET A 1 11.25 2.28 70.11
N LYS A 2 10.23 2.12 69.25
CA LYS A 2 10.18 1.10 68.18
C LYS A 2 10.89 1.60 66.92
N ARG A 3 11.69 0.74 66.29
CA ARG A 3 12.54 1.04 65.13
C ARG A 3 11.71 1.31 63.87
N LEU A 4 11.98 2.45 63.24
CA LEU A 4 11.50 2.86 61.93
C LEU A 4 12.08 1.92 60.86
N LYS A 5 11.22 1.13 60.19
CA LYS A 5 11.62 0.39 58.98
C LYS A 5 11.12 1.14 57.76
N LEU A 6 12.06 1.77 57.06
CA LEU A 6 11.90 2.36 55.75
C LEU A 6 11.63 1.21 54.75
N ALA A 7 10.38 1.06 54.30
CA ALA A 7 10.03 0.12 53.25
C ALA A 7 10.33 0.76 51.90
N CYS A 8 11.43 0.35 51.26
CA CYS A 8 11.73 0.67 49.87
C CYS A 8 10.61 0.12 48.97
N VAL A 9 9.79 1.02 48.42
CA VAL A 9 8.87 0.72 47.32
C VAL A 9 9.70 0.55 46.05
N LEU A 10 10.03 -0.69 45.72
CA LEU A 10 10.61 -1.06 44.42
C LEU A 10 9.46 -1.27 43.44
N LEU A 11 8.97 -0.16 42.87
CA LEU A 11 8.01 -0.16 41.77
C LEU A 11 8.77 -0.51 40.48
N SER A 12 8.94 -1.80 40.22
CA SER A 12 9.46 -2.30 38.95
C SER A 12 8.47 -1.98 37.83
N CYS A 13 8.74 -0.91 37.08
CA CYS A 13 8.10 -0.63 35.79
C CYS A 13 8.44 -1.76 34.81
N LEU A 14 7.58 -2.77 34.74
CA LEU A 14 7.49 -3.70 33.62
C LEU A 14 6.93 -2.92 32.42
N LEU A 15 7.79 -2.16 31.73
CA LEU A 15 7.44 -1.66 30.40
C LEU A 15 7.41 -2.87 29.46
N PRO A 16 6.27 -3.18 28.80
CA PRO A 16 6.27 -4.19 27.76
C PRO A 16 7.19 -3.71 26.63
N PHE A 17 8.30 -4.41 26.46
CA PHE A 17 9.17 -4.26 25.30
C PHE A 17 8.33 -4.68 24.09
N SER A 18 7.73 -3.70 23.42
CA SER A 18 6.92 -3.96 22.23
C SER A 18 7.85 -4.56 21.19
N ALA A 19 7.69 -5.87 20.94
CA ALA A 19 8.35 -6.58 19.86
C ALA A 19 7.78 -6.07 18.53
N LEU A 20 8.18 -4.86 18.15
CA LEU A 20 7.78 -4.19 16.92
C LEU A 20 8.60 -4.73 15.76
N GLY A 21 8.25 -5.94 15.32
CA GLY A 21 8.93 -6.61 14.22
C GLY A 21 7.96 -7.20 13.20
N LYS A 22 7.11 -8.15 13.61
CA LYS A 22 6.25 -8.94 12.71
C LYS A 22 4.81 -8.92 13.17
N GLY A 23 3.88 -9.01 12.22
CA GLY A 23 2.47 -9.22 12.51
C GLY A 23 1.53 -8.58 11.50
N VAL A 24 0.25 -8.86 11.72
CA VAL A 24 -0.87 -8.17 11.07
C VAL A 24 -1.09 -6.86 11.83
N TYR A 25 -0.88 -5.74 11.15
CA TYR A 25 -1.11 -4.40 11.70
C TYR A 25 -2.52 -3.90 11.38
N MET A 26 -3.08 -4.33 10.26
CA MET A 26 -4.43 -3.98 9.83
C MET A 26 -4.95 -5.07 8.90
N THR A 27 -6.20 -5.50 9.08
CA THR A 27 -6.80 -6.47 8.15
C THR A 27 -7.17 -5.79 6.83
N PRO A 28 -7.22 -6.54 5.71
CA PRO A 28 -7.74 -6.03 4.44
C PRO A 28 -9.13 -5.39 4.57
N GLU A 29 -10.02 -5.98 5.36
CA GLU A 29 -11.39 -5.52 5.56
C GLU A 29 -11.40 -4.17 6.30
N ALA A 30 -10.59 -4.03 7.35
CA ALA A 30 -10.44 -2.76 8.06
C ALA A 30 -9.83 -1.68 7.15
N PHE A 31 -8.85 -2.04 6.31
CA PHE A 31 -8.26 -1.11 5.34
C PHE A 31 -9.29 -0.63 4.32
N LEU A 32 -10.12 -1.52 3.80
CA LEU A 32 -11.18 -1.17 2.86
C LEU A 32 -12.27 -0.32 3.53
N ALA A 33 -12.65 -0.64 4.77
CA ALA A 33 -13.60 0.17 5.53
C ALA A 33 -13.06 1.61 5.78
N GLU A 34 -11.77 1.77 6.12
CA GLU A 34 -11.14 3.10 6.23
C GLU A 34 -11.10 3.82 4.87
N SER A 35 -10.90 3.08 3.78
CA SER A 35 -10.73 3.65 2.44
C SER A 35 -12.05 4.08 1.77
N PHE A 36 -13.16 3.49 2.18
CA PHE A 36 -14.49 3.70 1.59
C PHE A 36 -15.57 3.92 2.66
N PRO A 37 -15.50 5.01 3.47
CA PRO A 37 -16.34 5.18 4.64
C PRO A 37 -17.82 5.46 4.34
N SER A 38 -18.14 6.00 3.16
CA SER A 38 -19.48 6.51 2.84
C SER A 38 -20.16 5.75 1.70
N THR A 39 -19.43 4.95 0.94
CA THR A 39 -19.95 4.26 -0.24
C THR A 39 -19.28 2.90 -0.36
N PRO A 40 -20.05 1.80 -0.35
CA PRO A 40 -19.49 0.48 -0.60
C PRO A 40 -18.75 0.46 -1.95
N PRO A 41 -17.50 0.00 -1.99
CA PRO A 41 -16.77 -0.07 -3.25
C PRO A 41 -17.32 -1.19 -4.13
N GLN A 42 -17.25 -0.98 -5.44
CA GLN A 42 -17.37 -2.06 -6.41
C GLN A 42 -16.09 -2.90 -6.39
N ILE A 43 -16.24 -4.22 -6.44
CA ILE A 43 -15.13 -5.17 -6.47
C ILE A 43 -14.95 -5.64 -7.91
N GLU A 44 -13.76 -5.45 -8.45
CA GLU A 44 -13.45 -5.80 -9.83
C GLU A 44 -12.18 -6.66 -9.92
N SER A 45 -11.97 -7.26 -11.09
CA SER A 45 -10.84 -8.12 -11.38
C SER A 45 -10.17 -7.70 -12.69
N LEU A 46 -8.94 -7.23 -12.59
CA LEU A 46 -8.11 -6.88 -13.74
C LEU A 46 -7.31 -8.10 -14.19
N TRP A 47 -7.56 -8.59 -15.39
CA TRP A 47 -6.83 -9.73 -15.97
C TRP A 47 -5.45 -9.30 -16.46
N LEU A 48 -4.42 -10.06 -16.10
CA LEU A 48 -3.03 -9.79 -16.45
C LEU A 48 -2.75 -10.23 -17.89
N ARG A 49 -3.09 -9.35 -18.84
CA ARG A 49 -2.69 -9.40 -20.26
C ARG A 49 -1.20 -9.10 -20.41
N ASP A 50 -0.65 -9.29 -21.60
CA ASP A 50 0.79 -9.22 -21.86
C ASP A 50 1.38 -7.86 -21.50
N GLU A 51 0.66 -6.77 -21.78
CA GLU A 51 1.08 -5.40 -21.48
C GLU A 51 1.25 -5.20 -19.97
N ILE A 52 0.30 -5.70 -19.17
CA ILE A 52 0.34 -5.60 -17.70
C ILE A 52 1.43 -6.50 -17.14
N ARG A 53 1.66 -7.68 -17.73
CA ARG A 53 2.73 -8.59 -17.31
C ARG A 53 4.10 -7.98 -17.54
N ASP A 54 4.30 -7.32 -18.67
CA ASP A 54 5.57 -6.69 -19.00
C ASP A 54 5.82 -5.44 -18.15
N ALA A 55 4.79 -4.62 -17.92
CA ALA A 55 4.88 -3.53 -16.96
C ALA A 55 5.19 -4.03 -15.54
N ALA A 56 4.57 -5.15 -15.10
CA ALA A 56 4.88 -5.77 -13.83
C ALA A 56 6.35 -6.21 -13.74
N LYS A 57 6.89 -6.86 -14.77
CA LYS A 57 8.33 -7.24 -14.81
C LYS A 57 9.23 -6.01 -14.71
N GLN A 58 8.90 -4.95 -15.43
CA GLN A 58 9.70 -3.71 -15.43
C GLN A 58 9.66 -2.99 -14.08
N ILE A 59 8.48 -2.89 -13.45
CA ILE A 59 8.29 -2.13 -12.21
C ILE A 59 8.69 -2.96 -10.98
N LEU A 60 8.22 -4.21 -10.89
CA LEU A 60 8.46 -5.09 -9.75
C LEU A 60 9.80 -5.82 -9.84
N ASN A 61 10.42 -5.88 -11.02
CA ASN A 61 11.65 -6.66 -11.27
C ASN A 61 11.46 -8.17 -11.03
N HIS A 62 10.22 -8.66 -11.21
CA HIS A 62 9.85 -10.07 -11.30
C HIS A 62 8.45 -10.18 -11.93
N ALA A 63 8.05 -11.38 -12.34
CA ALA A 63 6.69 -11.61 -12.82
C ALA A 63 5.69 -11.52 -11.66
N TYR A 64 4.54 -10.87 -11.89
CA TYR A 64 3.47 -10.84 -10.89
C TYR A 64 2.88 -12.25 -10.68
N PRO A 65 2.76 -12.75 -9.43
CA PRO A 65 2.23 -14.08 -9.17
C PRO A 65 0.71 -14.08 -9.27
N GLY A 66 0.17 -14.39 -10.46
CA GLY A 66 -1.27 -14.55 -10.65
C GLY A 66 -1.76 -14.39 -12.09
N MET A 67 -3.05 -14.63 -12.29
CA MET A 67 -3.76 -14.39 -13.56
C MET A 67 -4.55 -13.08 -13.56
N ARG A 68 -4.96 -12.60 -12.38
CA ARG A 68 -5.76 -11.39 -12.21
C ARG A 68 -5.43 -10.69 -10.90
N ILE A 69 -5.67 -9.38 -10.86
CA ILE A 69 -5.55 -8.55 -9.66
C ILE A 69 -6.95 -8.09 -9.27
N ARG A 70 -7.37 -8.41 -8.04
CA ARG A 70 -8.60 -7.88 -7.49
C ARG A 70 -8.34 -6.47 -6.96
N TYR A 71 -9.27 -5.57 -7.24
CA TYR A 71 -9.21 -4.20 -6.76
C TYR A 71 -10.61 -3.70 -6.41
N TRP A 72 -10.65 -2.59 -5.68
CA TRP A 72 -11.88 -1.96 -5.22
C TRP A 72 -11.95 -0.56 -5.78
N ARG A 73 -13.11 -0.14 -6.31
CA ARG A 73 -13.27 1.20 -6.85
C ARG A 73 -14.59 1.85 -6.45
N SER A 74 -14.60 3.18 -6.47
CA SER A 74 -15.80 4.00 -6.25
C SER A 74 -15.59 5.36 -6.90
N GLY A 75 -16.69 6.09 -7.13
CA GLY A 75 -16.62 7.43 -7.70
C GLY A 75 -16.31 7.43 -9.20
N GLU A 76 -16.49 8.59 -9.82
CA GLU A 76 -16.39 8.80 -11.25
C GLU A 76 -15.64 10.10 -11.56
N GLY A 77 -15.13 10.22 -12.78
CA GLY A 77 -14.39 11.38 -13.25
C GLY A 77 -13.22 11.73 -12.31
N ALA A 78 -13.11 13.01 -11.95
CA ALA A 78 -12.02 13.52 -11.10
C ALA A 78 -12.01 12.93 -9.67
N ASN A 79 -13.10 12.32 -9.21
CA ASN A 79 -13.21 11.71 -7.88
C ASN A 79 -13.08 10.18 -7.92
N GLN A 80 -12.62 9.61 -9.03
CA GLN A 80 -12.41 8.18 -9.14
C GLN A 80 -11.39 7.73 -8.08
N ARG A 81 -11.81 6.77 -7.26
CA ARG A 81 -11.01 6.15 -6.21
C ARG A 81 -10.78 4.70 -6.55
N SER A 82 -9.57 4.22 -6.30
CA SER A 82 -9.27 2.79 -6.28
C SER A 82 -8.44 2.40 -5.06
N ALA A 83 -8.64 1.18 -4.57
CA ALA A 83 -7.80 0.58 -3.56
C ALA A 83 -7.20 -0.73 -4.05
N TRP A 84 -5.92 -0.92 -3.74
CA TRP A 84 -5.11 -2.06 -4.15
C TRP A 84 -4.49 -2.70 -2.92
N ILE A 85 -4.57 -4.03 -2.82
CA ILE A 85 -3.92 -4.80 -1.77
C ILE A 85 -3.03 -5.83 -2.44
N MET A 86 -1.72 -5.69 -2.26
CA MET A 86 -0.71 -6.50 -2.95
C MET A 86 0.36 -7.01 -2.00
N ASN A 87 0.99 -8.13 -2.38
CA ASN A 87 2.13 -8.69 -1.68
C ASN A 87 3.40 -8.43 -2.48
N GLU A 88 4.42 -7.87 -1.85
CA GLU A 88 5.75 -7.71 -2.45
C GLU A 88 6.81 -8.23 -1.47
N VAL A 89 7.78 -8.98 -1.99
CA VAL A 89 8.86 -9.52 -1.16
C VAL A 89 9.82 -8.38 -0.77
N GLY A 90 10.06 -8.23 0.53
CA GLY A 90 11.11 -7.34 1.04
C GLY A 90 12.48 -7.97 0.81
N LYS A 91 13.00 -8.65 1.82
CA LYS A 91 14.21 -9.46 1.75
C LYS A 91 13.93 -10.93 1.44
N THR A 92 13.00 -11.55 2.15
CA THR A 92 12.68 -12.99 2.05
C THR A 92 11.21 -13.33 2.28
N ARG A 93 10.40 -12.43 2.85
CA ARG A 93 8.98 -12.67 3.11
C ARG A 93 8.13 -11.56 2.50
N PRO A 94 6.88 -11.85 2.09
CA PRO A 94 6.00 -10.84 1.55
C PRO A 94 5.58 -9.83 2.63
N ILE A 95 5.53 -8.56 2.21
CA ILE A 95 4.86 -7.46 2.89
C ILE A 95 3.51 -7.28 2.22
N THR A 96 2.42 -7.26 2.99
CA THR A 96 1.08 -6.97 2.47
C THR A 96 0.84 -5.47 2.56
N ILE A 97 0.62 -4.82 1.42
CA ILE A 97 0.60 -3.36 1.27
C ILE A 97 -0.75 -2.95 0.69
N GLY A 98 -1.44 -2.03 1.38
CA GLY A 98 -2.66 -1.38 0.93
C GLY A 98 -2.36 0.01 0.38
N ILE A 99 -2.86 0.32 -0.82
CA ILE A 99 -2.66 1.63 -1.47
C ILE A 99 -4.02 2.14 -1.93
N VAL A 100 -4.33 3.41 -1.61
CA VAL A 100 -5.51 4.13 -2.09
C VAL A 100 -5.06 5.23 -3.03
N ILE A 101 -5.69 5.31 -4.19
CA ILE A 101 -5.45 6.32 -5.22
C ILE A 101 -6.76 7.04 -5.50
N VAL A 102 -6.72 8.36 -5.57
CA VAL A 102 -7.86 9.24 -5.90
C VAL A 102 -7.42 10.23 -6.98
N GLY A 103 -8.19 10.30 -8.07
CA GLY A 103 -7.67 10.88 -9.31
C GLY A 103 -6.34 10.22 -9.66
N ASP A 104 -5.34 10.95 -10.13
CA ASP A 104 -4.04 10.36 -10.48
C ASP A 104 -3.05 10.26 -9.31
N HIS A 105 -3.50 10.43 -8.06
CA HIS A 105 -2.62 10.66 -6.92
C HIS A 105 -2.85 9.65 -5.81
N ILE A 106 -1.76 9.19 -5.19
CA ILE A 106 -1.83 8.36 -4.00
C ILE A 106 -2.42 9.19 -2.86
N GLU A 107 -3.57 8.76 -2.35
CA GLU A 107 -4.14 9.31 -1.12
C GLU A 107 -3.47 8.66 0.11
N ARG A 108 -3.18 7.35 0.04
CA ARG A 108 -2.75 6.61 1.22
C ARG A 108 -1.93 5.37 0.87
N VAL A 109 -0.88 5.14 1.65
CA VAL A 109 -0.17 3.85 1.74
C VAL A 109 -0.26 3.31 3.16
N ARG A 110 -0.52 2.01 3.29
CA ARG A 110 -0.56 1.27 4.56
C ARG A 110 0.18 -0.05 4.43
N ILE A 111 0.89 -0.42 5.49
CA ILE A 111 1.45 -1.76 5.66
C ILE A 111 0.46 -2.57 6.48
N LEU A 112 -0.19 -3.55 5.85
CA LEU A 112 -1.25 -4.35 6.46
C LEU A 112 -0.67 -5.53 7.26
N GLU A 113 0.34 -6.20 6.70
CA GLU A 113 1.04 -7.30 7.36
C GLU A 113 2.52 -7.29 7.01
N PHE A 114 3.39 -7.50 8.01
CA PHE A 114 4.83 -7.56 7.85
C PHE A 114 5.40 -8.82 8.51
N ARG A 115 6.25 -9.54 7.78
CA ARG A 115 6.66 -10.91 8.14
C ARG A 115 8.18 -11.08 8.32
N GLU A 116 8.95 -10.01 8.22
CA GLU A 116 10.41 -10.02 8.33
C GLU A 116 10.92 -9.56 9.69
N SER A 117 12.16 -9.90 10.04
CA SER A 117 12.73 -9.54 11.34
C SER A 117 13.13 -8.08 11.46
N ARG A 118 13.35 -7.39 10.34
CA ARG A 118 13.84 -6.00 10.26
C ARG A 118 13.16 -5.31 9.10
N GLY A 119 13.01 -3.99 9.19
CA GLY A 119 12.39 -3.18 8.16
C GLY A 119 10.91 -2.87 8.39
N ALA A 120 10.36 -3.25 9.55
CA ALA A 120 8.98 -2.95 9.94
C ALA A 120 8.73 -1.44 10.08
N GLU A 121 9.80 -0.64 10.15
CA GLU A 121 9.77 0.82 10.16
C GLU A 121 9.06 1.40 8.92
N VAL A 122 8.96 0.66 7.82
CA VAL A 122 8.15 1.07 6.64
C VAL A 122 6.65 1.22 6.94
N ARG A 123 6.16 0.73 8.09
CA ARG A 123 4.78 0.97 8.54
C ARG A 123 4.59 2.35 9.18
N MET A 124 5.67 3.04 9.50
CA MET A 124 5.63 4.31 10.23
C MET A 124 5.10 5.44 9.37
N ALA A 125 4.33 6.34 10.01
CA ALA A 125 3.70 7.46 9.34
C ALA A 125 4.72 8.43 8.70
N PHE A 126 5.93 8.56 9.26
CA PHE A 126 6.98 9.38 8.64
C PHE A 126 7.42 8.87 7.27
N PHE A 127 7.28 7.56 7.01
CA PHE A 127 7.62 6.95 5.73
C PHE A 127 6.41 6.92 4.80
N THR A 128 5.27 6.40 5.26
CA THR A 128 4.08 6.23 4.40
C THR A 128 3.46 7.55 3.95
N ARG A 129 3.60 8.64 4.70
CA ARG A 129 3.10 9.97 4.29
C ARG A 129 3.87 10.57 3.12
N GLN A 130 5.11 10.12 2.85
CA GLN A 130 5.89 10.63 1.73
C GLN A 130 5.28 10.28 0.36
N PHE A 131 4.40 9.27 0.32
CA PHE A 131 3.71 8.86 -0.90
C PHE A 131 2.49 9.73 -1.22
N VAL A 132 1.95 10.47 -0.24
CA VAL A 132 0.70 11.22 -0.42
C VAL A 132 0.88 12.31 -1.47
N GLY A 133 -0.04 12.39 -2.43
CA GLY A 133 0.00 13.33 -3.53
C GLY A 133 0.94 12.95 -4.67
N LEU A 134 1.68 11.83 -4.57
CA LEU A 134 2.52 11.37 -5.65
C LEU A 134 1.71 10.66 -6.73
N SER A 135 2.14 10.81 -7.98
CA SER A 135 1.58 10.21 -9.18
C SER A 135 2.64 9.39 -9.92
N LEU A 136 2.24 8.72 -11.00
CA LEU A 136 3.16 8.01 -11.89
C LEU A 136 3.54 8.91 -13.06
N GLN A 137 4.84 9.06 -13.30
CA GLN A 137 5.38 9.63 -14.52
C GLN A 137 5.33 8.56 -15.62
N THR A 138 4.46 8.77 -16.60
CA THR A 138 4.13 7.78 -17.63
C THR A 138 5.32 7.35 -18.49
N ASP A 139 6.27 8.25 -18.74
CA ASP A 139 7.46 8.00 -19.58
C ASP A 139 8.44 6.99 -18.97
N LYS A 140 8.53 6.94 -17.63
CA LYS A 140 9.58 6.18 -16.91
C LYS A 140 9.01 5.19 -15.90
N HIS A 141 7.69 5.14 -15.76
CA HIS A 141 6.99 4.46 -14.66
C HIS A 141 7.51 4.88 -13.29
N GLN A 142 8.04 6.09 -13.10
CA GLN A 142 8.64 6.55 -11.84
C GLN A 142 7.60 7.32 -11.01
N LEU A 143 7.80 7.39 -9.69
CA LEU A 143 7.02 8.31 -8.87
C LEU A 143 7.37 9.75 -9.21
N SER A 144 6.38 10.65 -9.20
CA SER A 144 6.59 12.09 -9.41
C SER A 144 7.46 12.77 -8.34
N GLY A 145 7.69 12.09 -7.21
CA GLY A 145 8.52 12.58 -6.11
C GLY A 145 9.45 11.51 -5.55
N ASN A 146 10.43 11.96 -4.78
CA ASN A 146 11.37 11.10 -4.10
C ASN A 146 10.80 10.58 -2.78
N ILE A 147 11.23 9.37 -2.41
CA ILE A 147 10.92 8.73 -1.12
C ILE A 147 12.25 8.45 -0.44
N ASP A 148 12.43 9.05 0.72
CA ASP A 148 13.57 8.86 1.60
C ASP A 148 13.64 7.42 2.09
N GLY A 149 14.87 6.94 2.23
CA GLY A 149 15.15 5.61 2.76
C GLY A 149 14.93 5.53 4.26
N ILE A 150 14.89 4.29 4.75
CA ILE A 150 15.03 3.98 6.17
C ILE A 150 16.29 3.14 6.33
N THR A 151 17.20 3.60 7.20
CA THR A 151 18.45 2.89 7.50
C THR A 151 18.16 1.46 7.94
N GLY A 152 18.84 0.49 7.32
CA GLY A 152 18.67 -0.94 7.63
C GLY A 152 17.41 -1.60 7.03
N ALA A 153 16.59 -0.85 6.29
CA ALA A 153 15.33 -1.35 5.71
C ALA A 153 15.24 -1.12 4.18
N THR A 154 16.39 -1.00 3.49
CA THR A 154 16.46 -0.67 2.06
C THR A 154 15.60 -1.57 1.17
N LEU A 155 15.56 -2.88 1.44
CA LEU A 155 14.76 -3.83 0.65
C LEU A 155 13.25 -3.67 0.91
N SER A 156 12.84 -3.45 2.15
CA SER A 156 11.46 -3.15 2.51
C SER A 156 11.00 -1.83 1.90
N VAL A 157 11.85 -0.80 1.91
CA VAL A 157 11.59 0.49 1.23
C VAL A 157 11.41 0.27 -0.27
N LYS A 158 12.30 -0.51 -0.90
CA LYS A 158 12.21 -0.83 -2.34
C LYS A 158 10.91 -1.55 -2.67
N ALA A 159 10.51 -2.52 -1.85
CA ALA A 159 9.25 -3.23 -2.01
C ALA A 159 8.05 -2.27 -2.03
N VAL A 160 7.92 -1.41 -1.00
CA VAL A 160 6.81 -0.45 -0.94
C VAL A 160 6.81 0.53 -2.12
N LYS A 161 7.99 1.03 -2.53
CA LYS A 161 8.12 1.93 -3.69
C LYS A 161 7.67 1.27 -4.99
N LYS A 162 8.06 0.01 -5.23
CA LYS A 162 7.63 -0.75 -6.41
C LYS A 162 6.13 -0.99 -6.42
N THR A 163 5.56 -1.40 -5.28
CA THR A 163 4.13 -1.64 -5.16
C THR A 163 3.31 -0.36 -5.38
N ALA A 164 3.79 0.79 -4.87
CA ALA A 164 3.18 2.10 -5.12
C ALA A 164 3.15 2.45 -6.62
N ARG A 165 4.29 2.30 -7.30
CA ARG A 165 4.38 2.54 -8.76
C ARG A 165 3.46 1.61 -9.54
N PHE A 166 3.43 0.33 -9.16
CA PHE A 166 2.59 -0.65 -9.85
C PHE A 166 1.11 -0.38 -9.62
N ALA A 167 0.68 -0.02 -8.40
CA ALA A 167 -0.70 0.38 -8.14
C ALA A 167 -1.14 1.58 -8.98
N LEU A 168 -0.28 2.61 -9.10
CA LEU A 168 -0.55 3.77 -9.95
C LEU A 168 -0.65 3.40 -11.43
N PHE A 169 0.23 2.51 -11.91
CA PHE A 169 0.15 2.01 -13.29
C PHE A 169 -1.18 1.30 -13.56
N LEU A 170 -1.56 0.37 -12.67
CA LEU A 170 -2.83 -0.37 -12.80
C LEU A 170 -4.03 0.58 -12.70
N HIS A 171 -3.94 1.60 -11.83
CA HIS A 171 -4.96 2.61 -11.70
C HIS A 171 -5.18 3.36 -13.02
N GLN A 172 -4.11 3.91 -13.63
CA GLN A 172 -4.20 4.59 -14.92
C GLN A 172 -4.84 3.69 -15.98
N LEU A 173 -4.49 2.40 -15.99
CA LEU A 173 -5.08 1.45 -16.94
C LEU A 173 -6.59 1.30 -16.74
N VAL A 174 -7.07 1.06 -15.52
CA VAL A 174 -8.51 0.83 -15.27
C VAL A 174 -9.35 2.10 -15.34
N ILE A 175 -8.75 3.28 -15.13
CA ILE A 175 -9.42 4.56 -15.42
C ILE A 175 -9.58 4.71 -16.93
N ASN A 176 -8.51 4.50 -17.71
CA ASN A 176 -8.52 4.73 -19.15
C ASN A 176 -9.40 3.71 -19.90
N GLU A 177 -9.40 2.43 -19.48
CA GLU A 177 -10.33 1.42 -20.02
C GLU A 177 -11.80 1.80 -19.71
N GLY A 178 -12.09 2.29 -18.50
CA GLY A 178 -13.45 2.74 -18.15
C GLY A 178 -13.91 3.99 -18.91
N LEU A 179 -12.99 4.88 -19.29
CA LEU A 179 -13.28 6.04 -20.15
C LEU A 179 -13.55 5.62 -21.60
N ALA A 180 -12.80 4.65 -22.12
CA ALA A 180 -13.00 4.12 -23.48
C ALA A 180 -14.36 3.40 -23.62
N ASP A 181 -14.77 2.62 -22.61
CA ASP A 181 -16.07 1.94 -22.60
C ASP A 181 -17.23 2.95 -22.50
N ALA A 182 -17.06 4.05 -21.75
CA ALA A 182 -18.05 5.11 -21.60
C ALA A 182 -18.23 5.96 -22.87
N GLU A 183 -17.15 6.29 -23.58
CA GLU A 183 -17.22 7.00 -24.87
C GLU A 183 -17.90 6.14 -25.96
N GLN A 184 -17.63 4.82 -25.98
CA GLN A 184 -18.28 3.89 -26.91
C GLN A 184 -19.78 3.71 -26.64
N ALA A 185 -20.21 3.78 -25.39
CA ALA A 185 -21.63 3.69 -25.02
C ALA A 185 -22.44 4.93 -25.42
N VAL A 186 -21.81 6.11 -25.51
CA VAL A 186 -22.47 7.36 -25.95
C VAL A 186 -22.58 7.45 -27.49
N GLN A 187 -21.77 6.67 -28.22
CA GLN A 187 -21.74 6.66 -29.69
C GLN A 187 -22.54 5.54 -30.35
N GLN A 188 -23.29 4.74 -29.57
CA GLN A 188 -24.29 3.82 -30.12
C GLN A 188 -25.68 4.49 -30.09
N PRO A 189 -26.34 4.68 -31.25
CA PRO A 189 -27.66 5.31 -31.34
C PRO A 189 -28.79 4.44 -30.76
#